data_AF-A0A011UDK3-F1
#
_entry.id   AF-A0A011UDK3-F1
#
_cell.length_a   1.000
_cell.length_b   1.000
_cell.length_c   1.000
_cell.angle_alpha   90.00
_cell.angle_beta   90.00
_cell.angle_gamma   90.00
#
_symmetry.space_group_name_H-M   'P 1'
#
loop_
_entity.id
_entity.type
_entity.pdbx_description
1 polymer ?
#
loop_
_entity_poly.entity_id
_entity_poly.type
_entity_poly.pdbx_seq_one_letter_code
_entity_poly.pdbx_strand_id
1 'polypeptide(L)'
;MSNGAWTDQENDLIVADYFAMLADDISGRPYNKAEHRRALLPLLNDRSEGAVEFKHQNISAVLKGLGEDWIPGYKPAFNFQMTLVDAVARWLALNPAWLDRHSGIRAPTGLAEARPIWIGPPPTLSNQPPPQELEQMLHIARKFDVAARDERNRALGRAGEERVLAHEHAALKSAGRDDLARKVRWVSEEDGDGAGYDIASFAPDGRPRLIEVKTTNGWERTPFHISRNELAVAEERRSEWSLFRLWNFAREPKAFELHPPLEAHVSLTATAFQASFR
;
A
#
# COMPACT_ATOMS: atom_id res chain seq x y z
N MET A 1 24.87 13.08 26.69
CA MET A 1 23.96 12.76 27.81
C MET A 1 22.66 12.28 27.18
N SER A 2 22.14 11.13 27.59
CA SER A 2 20.86 10.63 27.06
C SER A 2 19.76 11.50 27.62
N ASN A 3 19.29 12.49 26.85
CA ASN A 3 18.04 13.16 27.16
C ASN A 3 16.98 12.06 27.30
N GLY A 4 16.22 12.06 28.40
CA GLY A 4 15.40 10.94 28.86
C GLY A 4 14.39 10.39 27.84
N ALA A 5 13.52 9.49 28.27
CA ALA A 5 12.51 8.90 27.38
C ALA A 5 11.71 9.99 26.61
N TRP A 6 11.41 9.75 25.33
CA TRP A 6 10.55 10.66 24.55
C TRP A 6 9.16 10.68 25.16
N THR A 7 8.68 11.86 25.52
CA THR A 7 7.31 12.02 26.06
C THR A 7 6.28 11.91 24.93
N ASP A 8 5.02 11.68 25.29
CA ASP A 8 3.93 11.67 24.32
C ASP A 8 3.78 13.01 23.60
N GLN A 9 3.96 14.12 24.31
CA GLN A 9 3.93 15.47 23.72
C GLN A 9 5.06 15.66 22.71
N GLU A 10 6.29 15.23 23.02
CA GLU A 10 7.40 15.30 22.07
C GLU A 10 7.14 14.41 20.84
N ASN A 11 6.57 13.22 21.03
CA ASN A 11 6.18 12.34 19.93
C ASN A 11 5.09 12.98 19.05
N ASP A 12 4.07 13.60 19.64
CA ASP A 12 2.99 14.24 18.88
C ASP A 12 3.52 15.43 18.06
N LEU A 13 4.40 16.26 18.63
CA LEU A 13 5.02 17.40 17.94
C LEU A 13 5.87 16.96 16.75
N ILE A 14 6.77 15.99 16.94
CA ILE A 14 7.66 15.53 15.88
C ILE A 14 6.93 14.73 14.80
N VAL A 15 5.87 14.01 15.16
CA VAL A 15 4.98 13.35 14.18
C VAL A 15 4.26 14.39 13.33
N ALA A 16 3.70 15.44 13.94
CA ALA A 16 3.02 16.50 13.20
C ALA A 16 3.97 17.23 12.23
N ASP A 17 5.19 17.57 12.68
CA ASP A 17 6.22 18.16 11.82
C ASP A 17 6.62 17.24 10.66
N TYR A 18 6.78 15.95 10.94
CA TYR A 18 7.09 14.95 9.90
C TYR A 18 5.99 14.87 8.85
N PHE A 19 4.71 14.82 9.25
CA PHE A 19 3.60 14.76 8.29
C PHE A 19 3.45 16.03 7.47
N ALA A 20 3.76 17.21 8.03
CA ALA A 20 3.80 18.46 7.27
C ALA A 20 4.83 18.36 6.13
N MET A 21 6.05 17.90 6.43
CA MET A 21 7.06 17.66 5.40
C MET A 21 6.64 16.59 4.40
N LEU A 22 6.03 15.49 4.87
CA LEU A 22 5.59 14.40 3.99
C LEU A 22 4.48 14.84 3.04
N ALA A 23 3.61 15.75 3.47
CA ALA A 23 2.57 16.35 2.62
C ALA A 23 3.19 17.12 1.44
N ASP A 24 4.25 17.89 1.71
CA ASP A 24 5.00 18.61 0.69
C ASP A 24 5.78 17.66 -0.23
N ASP A 25 6.44 16.64 0.33
CA ASP A 25 7.16 15.60 -0.41
C ASP A 25 6.25 14.88 -1.42
N ILE A 26 5.08 14.41 -0.97
CA ILE A 26 4.10 13.72 -1.82
C ILE A 26 3.53 14.66 -2.88
N SER A 27 3.36 15.95 -2.55
CA SER A 27 2.84 16.95 -3.49
C SER A 27 3.89 17.51 -4.45
N GLY A 28 5.16 17.10 -4.32
CA GLY A 28 6.28 17.68 -5.06
C GLY A 28 6.55 19.15 -4.72
N ARG A 29 6.06 19.67 -3.58
CA ARG A 29 6.38 21.01 -3.09
C ARG A 29 7.76 20.99 -2.43
N PRO A 30 8.57 22.05 -2.60
CA PRO A 30 9.86 22.13 -1.92
C PRO A 30 9.65 22.28 -0.40
N TYR A 31 10.44 21.55 0.38
CA TYR A 31 10.52 21.66 1.84
C TYR A 31 11.99 21.56 2.29
N ASN A 32 12.31 22.13 3.45
CA ASN A 32 13.67 22.14 3.99
C ASN A 32 13.76 21.42 5.33
N LYS A 33 14.33 20.21 5.32
CA LYS A 33 14.53 19.37 6.53
C LYS A 33 15.29 20.08 7.66
N ALA A 34 16.25 20.95 7.33
CA ALA A 34 17.01 21.70 8.33
C ALA A 34 16.21 22.84 8.94
N GLU A 35 15.33 23.47 8.16
CA GLU A 35 14.41 24.49 8.64
C GLU A 35 13.36 23.92 9.61
N HIS A 36 12.69 22.84 9.22
CA HIS A 36 11.77 22.10 10.09
C HIS A 36 12.43 21.71 11.41
N ARG A 37 13.64 21.13 11.34
CA ARG A 37 14.41 20.78 12.53
C ARG A 37 14.71 21.98 13.44
N ARG A 38 15.14 23.12 12.87
CA ARG A 38 15.40 24.34 13.65
C ARG A 38 14.14 24.91 14.30
N ALA A 39 12.99 24.80 13.65
CA ALA A 39 11.70 25.22 14.19
C ALA A 39 11.19 24.27 15.30
N LEU A 40 11.46 22.97 15.17
CA LEU A 40 11.00 21.95 16.12
C LEU A 40 11.83 21.93 17.42
N LEU A 41 13.15 22.10 17.33
CA LEU A 41 14.08 21.99 18.48
C LEU A 41 13.67 22.78 19.73
N PRO A 42 13.25 24.06 19.65
CA PRO A 42 12.84 24.84 20.83
C PRO A 42 11.60 24.29 21.54
N LEU A 43 10.83 23.43 20.89
CA LEU A 43 9.61 22.81 21.43
C LEU A 43 9.87 21.45 22.08
N LEU A 44 11.10 20.94 22.00
CA LEU A 44 11.51 19.64 22.52
C LEU A 44 12.34 19.80 23.80
N ASN A 45 12.38 18.76 24.63
CA ASN A 45 13.10 18.79 25.91
C ASN A 45 14.62 18.64 25.68
N ASP A 46 15.25 19.73 25.25
CA ASP A 46 16.68 19.90 24.98
C ASP A 46 17.28 18.87 24.00
N ARG A 47 16.44 18.26 23.13
CA ARG A 47 16.84 17.24 22.15
C ARG A 47 17.93 17.75 21.22
N SER A 48 18.87 16.89 20.84
CA SER A 48 19.88 17.22 19.84
C SER A 48 19.33 17.07 18.42
N GLU A 49 19.95 17.74 17.45
CA GLU A 49 19.62 17.58 16.03
C GLU A 49 19.66 16.12 15.58
N GLY A 50 20.70 15.39 16.00
CA GLY A 50 20.85 13.97 15.69
C GLY A 50 19.75 13.10 16.30
N ALA A 51 19.26 13.45 17.50
CA ALA A 51 18.12 12.75 18.11
C ALA A 51 16.82 12.96 17.30
N VAL A 52 16.59 14.19 16.81
CA VAL A 52 15.45 14.50 15.93
C VAL A 52 15.57 13.72 14.61
N GLU A 53 16.76 13.65 14.03
CA GLU A 53 16.97 12.90 12.77
C GLU A 53 16.67 11.41 12.93
N PHE A 54 17.22 10.81 13.99
CA PHE A 54 16.99 9.41 14.29
C PHE A 54 15.50 9.16 14.56
N LYS A 55 14.83 10.09 15.23
CA LYS A 55 13.39 10.00 15.47
C LYS A 55 12.57 10.11 14.17
N HIS A 56 12.96 10.94 13.21
CA HIS A 56 12.35 10.93 11.86
C HIS A 56 12.55 9.59 11.15
N GLN A 57 13.72 8.96 11.27
CA GLN A 57 13.94 7.60 10.76
C GLN A 57 13.06 6.57 11.46
N ASN A 58 12.81 6.73 12.76
CA ASN A 58 11.85 5.90 13.49
C ASN A 58 10.42 6.09 12.98
N ILE A 59 9.99 7.34 12.72
CA ILE A 59 8.67 7.62 12.13
C ILE A 59 8.56 6.95 10.76
N SER A 60 9.58 7.03 9.90
CA SER A 60 9.59 6.30 8.62
C SER A 60 9.40 4.79 8.79
N ALA A 61 9.98 4.18 9.83
CA ALA A 61 9.80 2.77 10.12
C ALA A 61 8.38 2.43 10.62
N VAL A 62 7.79 3.30 11.43
CA VAL A 62 6.38 3.19 11.82
C VAL A 62 5.47 3.28 10.60
N LEU A 63 5.66 4.29 9.73
CA LEU A 63 4.86 4.47 8.51
C LEU A 63 4.98 3.26 7.58
N LYS A 64 6.18 2.70 7.40
CA LYS A 64 6.39 1.48 6.63
C LYS A 64 5.58 0.30 7.19
N GLY A 65 5.51 0.15 8.52
CA GLY A 65 4.69 -0.86 9.19
C GLY A 65 3.19 -0.61 9.06
N LEU A 66 2.76 0.65 8.99
CA LEU A 66 1.38 1.08 8.75
C LEU A 66 0.99 1.08 7.27
N GLY A 67 1.83 0.59 6.36
CA GLY A 67 1.54 0.59 4.93
C GLY A 67 1.43 2.01 4.34
N GLU A 68 2.21 2.95 4.87
CA GLU A 68 2.27 4.34 4.41
C GLU A 68 3.64 4.68 3.80
N ASP A 69 3.64 5.72 2.98
CA ASP A 69 4.84 6.34 2.46
C ASP A 69 5.66 7.02 3.55
N TRP A 70 6.96 7.18 3.29
CA TRP A 70 7.88 7.91 4.17
C TRP A 70 8.80 8.80 3.33
N ILE A 71 9.35 9.83 3.96
CA ILE A 71 10.17 10.86 3.30
C ILE A 71 11.54 10.30 2.86
N PRO A 72 11.87 10.26 1.55
CA PRO A 72 13.16 9.81 1.06
C PRO A 72 14.34 10.49 1.79
N GLY A 73 15.34 9.70 2.17
CA GLY A 73 16.48 10.15 2.98
C GLY A 73 16.31 9.94 4.49
N TYR A 74 15.10 9.84 5.03
CA TYR A 74 14.89 9.33 6.39
C TYR A 74 14.69 7.82 6.35
N LYS A 75 15.77 7.08 6.10
CA LYS A 75 15.72 5.61 6.00
C LYS A 75 15.08 5.01 7.26
N PRO A 76 14.05 4.14 7.13
CA PRO A 76 13.42 3.46 8.25
C PRO A 76 14.42 2.85 9.25
N ALA A 77 14.37 3.28 10.51
CA ALA A 77 15.11 2.70 11.63
C ALA A 77 14.13 2.12 12.65
N PHE A 78 14.16 0.80 12.86
CA PHE A 78 13.15 0.07 13.63
C PHE A 78 13.36 0.02 15.16
N ASN A 79 14.41 0.69 15.65
CA ASN A 79 14.65 0.85 17.07
C ASN A 79 13.81 2.01 17.64
N PHE A 80 12.57 1.72 18.03
CA PHE A 80 11.65 2.69 18.64
C PHE A 80 10.70 2.05 19.67
N GLN A 81 10.13 2.90 20.52
CA GLN A 81 9.12 2.52 21.50
C GLN A 81 7.72 2.56 20.88
N MET A 82 6.80 1.72 21.39
CA MET A 82 5.41 1.66 20.89
C MET A 82 4.64 2.98 21.06
N THR A 83 5.04 3.84 22.00
CA THR A 83 4.47 5.19 22.17
C THR A 83 4.60 6.05 20.91
N LEU A 84 5.63 5.85 20.10
CA LEU A 84 5.76 6.52 18.81
C LEU A 84 4.71 6.00 17.80
N VAL A 85 4.44 4.69 17.81
CA VAL A 85 3.41 4.09 16.96
C VAL A 85 2.04 4.64 17.35
N ASP A 86 1.77 4.76 18.64
CA ASP A 86 0.52 5.31 19.16
C ASP A 86 0.38 6.81 18.79
N ALA A 87 1.46 7.59 18.80
CA ALA A 87 1.45 8.98 18.34
C ALA A 87 1.14 9.12 16.84
N VAL A 88 1.76 8.29 15.98
CA VAL A 88 1.44 8.25 14.54
C VAL A 88 -0.02 7.86 14.31
N ALA A 89 -0.51 6.86 15.02
CA ALA A 89 -1.90 6.43 14.90
C ALA A 89 -2.90 7.50 15.38
N ARG A 90 -2.60 8.20 16.48
CA ARG A 90 -3.38 9.37 16.93
C ARG A 90 -3.42 10.44 15.86
N TRP A 91 -2.28 10.76 15.25
CA TRP A 91 -2.23 11.74 14.17
C TRP A 91 -3.11 11.33 12.98
N LEU A 92 -3.02 10.07 12.52
CA LEU A 92 -3.85 9.58 11.41
C LEU A 92 -5.35 9.60 11.73
N ALA A 93 -5.73 9.24 12.97
CA ALA A 93 -7.13 9.28 13.41
C ALA A 93 -7.69 10.72 13.43
N LEU A 94 -6.86 11.71 13.77
CA LEU A 94 -7.23 13.13 13.75
C LEU A 94 -7.20 13.76 12.34
N ASN A 95 -6.56 13.09 11.38
CA ASN A 95 -6.39 13.57 10.01
C ASN A 95 -6.91 12.55 8.99
N PRO A 96 -8.21 12.18 9.01
CA PRO A 96 -8.76 11.13 8.13
C PRO A 96 -8.56 11.42 6.63
N ALA A 97 -8.59 12.70 6.24
CA ALA A 97 -8.33 13.13 4.87
C ALA A 97 -6.93 12.73 4.36
N TRP A 98 -5.97 12.43 5.25
CA TRP A 98 -4.67 11.89 4.87
C TRP A 98 -4.77 10.49 4.26
N LEU A 99 -5.68 9.66 4.74
CA LEU A 99 -5.87 8.30 4.24
C LEU A 99 -6.68 8.30 2.94
N ASP A 100 -7.57 9.27 2.78
CA ASP A 100 -8.37 9.48 1.55
C ASP A 100 -7.57 10.16 0.43
N ARG A 101 -6.29 10.49 0.70
CA ARG A 101 -5.43 11.14 -0.30
C ARG A 101 -5.28 10.19 -1.48
N HIS A 102 -5.82 10.61 -2.61
CA HIS A 102 -5.48 10.00 -3.87
C HIS A 102 -4.13 10.58 -4.21
N SER A 103 -3.10 9.73 -4.20
CA SER A 103 -1.93 10.03 -5.01
C SER A 103 -2.44 10.24 -6.42
N GLY A 104 -2.55 11.51 -6.80
CA GLY A 104 -2.63 11.88 -8.19
C GLY A 104 -1.35 11.40 -8.83
N ILE A 105 -1.31 10.12 -9.22
CA ILE A 105 -0.70 9.78 -10.49
C ILE A 105 -1.44 10.70 -11.43
N ARG A 106 -0.83 11.85 -11.72
CA ARG A 106 -1.33 12.81 -12.69
C ARG A 106 -1.74 11.96 -13.87
N ALA A 107 -3.05 11.86 -14.13
CA ALA A 107 -3.51 11.32 -15.39
C ALA A 107 -2.64 12.01 -16.45
N PRO A 108 -1.94 11.26 -17.31
CA PRO A 108 -1.04 11.87 -18.28
C PRO A 108 -1.82 12.98 -18.96
N THR A 109 -1.38 14.22 -18.73
CA THR A 109 -2.01 15.39 -19.31
C THR A 109 -1.56 15.41 -20.76
N GLY A 110 -2.27 14.68 -21.62
CA GLY A 110 -1.98 14.52 -23.05
C GLY A 110 -2.02 13.06 -23.53
N LEU A 111 -1.67 12.88 -24.81
CA LEU A 111 -1.55 11.60 -25.56
C LEU A 111 -0.48 10.62 -25.01
N ALA A 112 0.04 10.83 -23.79
CA ALA A 112 1.06 9.95 -23.23
C ALA A 112 0.38 8.67 -22.72
N GLU A 113 0.73 7.54 -23.32
CA GLU A 113 0.30 6.23 -22.86
C GLU A 113 0.70 6.02 -21.39
N ALA A 114 -0.18 5.37 -20.61
CA ALA A 114 0.14 4.99 -19.24
C ALA A 114 1.40 4.12 -19.26
N ARG A 115 2.43 4.48 -18.47
CA ARG A 115 3.67 3.70 -18.40
C ARG A 115 3.34 2.23 -18.08
N PRO A 116 4.00 1.24 -18.70
CA PRO A 116 3.79 -0.16 -18.34
C PRO A 116 4.01 -0.38 -16.84
N ILE A 117 3.15 -1.19 -16.21
CA ILE A 117 3.42 -1.68 -14.85
C ILE A 117 4.49 -2.76 -14.99
N TRP A 118 5.57 -2.64 -14.23
CA TRP A 118 6.52 -3.73 -14.10
C TRP A 118 5.97 -4.77 -13.12
N ILE A 119 5.72 -5.98 -13.62
CA ILE A 119 5.28 -7.13 -12.81
C ILE A 119 6.53 -7.94 -12.44
N GLY A 120 6.94 -7.84 -11.19
CA GLY A 120 8.06 -8.59 -10.63
C GLY A 120 7.66 -9.96 -10.07
N PRO A 121 8.63 -10.79 -9.64
CA PRO A 121 8.33 -12.02 -8.94
C PRO A 121 7.68 -11.72 -7.58
N PRO A 122 6.72 -12.54 -7.10
CA PRO A 122 6.14 -12.35 -5.79
C PRO A 122 7.19 -12.57 -4.68
N PRO A 123 7.03 -11.92 -3.50
CA PRO A 123 8.03 -11.97 -2.43
C PRO A 123 8.33 -13.38 -1.91
N THR A 124 7.42 -14.34 -2.07
CA THR A 124 7.60 -15.74 -1.67
C THR A 124 8.37 -16.59 -2.69
N LEU A 125 8.51 -16.12 -3.93
CA LEU A 125 9.34 -16.75 -4.96
C LEU A 125 10.66 -16.00 -5.19
N SER A 126 10.96 -15.01 -4.35
CA SER A 126 12.23 -14.31 -4.37
C SER A 126 13.28 -15.11 -3.60
N ASN A 127 14.50 -15.18 -4.15
CA ASN A 127 15.66 -15.77 -3.46
C ASN A 127 16.21 -14.87 -2.33
N GLN A 128 15.63 -13.69 -2.11
CA GLN A 128 16.07 -12.80 -1.05
C GLN A 128 15.45 -13.21 0.29
N PRO A 129 16.24 -13.24 1.39
CA PRO A 129 15.69 -13.47 2.71
C PRO A 129 14.69 -12.36 3.07
N PRO A 130 13.66 -12.65 3.88
CA PRO A 130 12.79 -11.61 4.37
C PRO A 130 13.56 -10.52 5.13
N PRO A 131 13.05 -9.27 5.17
CA PRO A 131 13.64 -8.21 5.98
C PRO A 131 13.76 -8.62 7.45
N GLN A 132 14.82 -8.19 8.13
CA GLN A 132 15.05 -8.50 9.56
C GLN A 132 13.88 -8.02 10.42
N GLU A 133 13.22 -6.94 10.01
CA GLU A 133 12.16 -6.28 10.75
C GLU A 133 10.74 -6.76 10.35
N LEU A 134 10.63 -7.83 9.55
CA LEU A 134 9.37 -8.39 9.07
C LEU A 134 8.34 -8.57 10.19
N GLU A 135 8.72 -9.22 11.29
CA GLU A 135 7.79 -9.50 12.40
C GLU A 135 7.29 -8.23 13.07
N GLN A 136 8.16 -7.22 13.25
CA GLN A 136 7.77 -5.95 13.83
C GLN A 136 6.82 -5.18 12.90
N MET A 137 7.09 -5.21 11.59
CA MET A 137 6.21 -4.62 10.58
C MET A 137 4.83 -5.30 10.56
N LEU A 138 4.78 -6.64 10.56
CA LEU A 138 3.54 -7.39 10.61
C LEU A 138 2.78 -7.16 11.93
N HIS A 139 3.50 -7.03 13.05
CA HIS A 139 2.89 -6.70 14.34
C HIS A 139 2.19 -5.34 14.31
N ILE A 140 2.84 -4.31 13.76
CA ILE A 140 2.24 -2.97 13.58
C ILE A 140 1.03 -3.06 12.66
N ALA A 141 1.17 -3.71 11.51
CA ALA A 141 0.09 -3.84 10.53
C ALA A 141 -1.15 -4.53 11.14
N ARG A 142 -0.97 -5.57 11.95
CA ARG A 142 -2.05 -6.24 12.68
C ARG A 142 -2.65 -5.37 13.78
N LYS A 143 -1.82 -4.70 14.58
CA LYS A 143 -2.30 -3.84 15.69
C LYS A 143 -3.23 -2.73 15.20
N PHE A 144 -2.96 -2.19 14.00
CA PHE A 144 -3.73 -1.09 13.42
C PHE A 144 -4.65 -1.50 12.28
N ASP A 145 -4.83 -2.81 12.07
CA ASP A 145 -5.70 -3.38 11.04
C ASP A 145 -5.54 -2.70 9.67
N VAL A 146 -4.28 -2.66 9.20
CA VAL A 146 -3.93 -2.05 7.91
C VAL A 146 -4.69 -2.70 6.76
N ALA A 147 -4.93 -4.01 6.85
CA ALA A 147 -5.71 -4.74 5.86
C ALA A 147 -7.16 -4.20 5.77
N ALA A 148 -7.87 -4.07 6.90
CA ALA A 148 -9.22 -3.49 6.87
C ALA A 148 -9.23 -2.00 6.53
N ARG A 149 -8.17 -1.26 6.88
CA ARG A 149 -8.04 0.16 6.50
C ARG A 149 -7.96 0.29 4.99
N ASP A 150 -7.06 -0.45 4.34
CA ASP A 150 -6.87 -0.40 2.89
C ASP A 150 -8.14 -0.91 2.18
N GLU A 151 -8.78 -1.96 2.69
CA GLU A 151 -10.06 -2.49 2.18
C GLU A 151 -11.21 -1.45 2.24
N ARG A 152 -11.33 -0.70 3.34
CA ARG A 152 -12.35 0.36 3.47
C ARG A 152 -12.07 1.57 2.58
N ASN A 153 -10.84 1.71 2.10
CA ASN A 153 -10.43 2.81 1.25
C ASN A 153 -10.89 2.57 -0.20
N ARG A 154 -12.19 2.79 -0.46
CA ARG A 154 -12.80 2.64 -1.79
C ARG A 154 -12.09 3.45 -2.87
N ALA A 155 -11.56 4.61 -2.49
CA ALA A 155 -10.77 5.46 -3.36
C ALA A 155 -9.48 4.77 -3.84
N LEU A 156 -8.73 4.17 -2.92
CA LEU A 156 -7.51 3.40 -3.22
C LEU A 156 -7.81 2.14 -4.05
N GLY A 157 -8.86 1.40 -3.68
CA GLY A 157 -9.31 0.21 -4.42
C GLY A 157 -9.63 0.54 -5.87
N ARG A 158 -10.55 1.49 -6.09
CA ARG A 158 -10.95 1.96 -7.43
C ARG A 158 -9.76 2.45 -8.26
N ALA A 159 -8.87 3.25 -7.68
CA ALA A 159 -7.70 3.76 -8.40
C ALA A 159 -6.73 2.62 -8.81
N GLY A 160 -6.62 1.59 -7.99
CA GLY A 160 -5.87 0.38 -8.30
C GLY A 160 -6.49 -0.41 -9.45
N GLU A 161 -7.80 -0.67 -9.39
CA GLU A 161 -8.54 -1.36 -10.44
C GLU A 161 -8.45 -0.61 -11.77
N GLU A 162 -8.68 0.71 -11.79
CA GLU A 162 -8.50 1.55 -12.98
C GLU A 162 -7.10 1.41 -13.58
N ARG A 163 -6.08 1.38 -12.71
CA ARG A 163 -4.68 1.27 -13.12
C ARG A 163 -4.36 -0.08 -13.75
N VAL A 164 -4.92 -1.17 -13.23
CA VAL A 164 -4.78 -2.52 -13.79
C VAL A 164 -5.57 -2.63 -15.10
N LEU A 165 -6.78 -2.09 -15.17
CA LEU A 165 -7.58 -2.06 -16.40
C LEU A 165 -6.81 -1.39 -17.55
N ALA A 166 -6.24 -0.21 -17.29
CA ALA A 166 -5.40 0.50 -18.26
C ALA A 166 -4.16 -0.32 -18.66
N HIS A 167 -3.56 -1.05 -17.73
CA HIS A 167 -2.43 -1.94 -18.00
C HIS A 167 -2.82 -3.10 -18.94
N GLU A 168 -3.93 -3.79 -18.66
CA GLU A 168 -4.42 -4.91 -19.47
C GLU A 168 -4.75 -4.47 -20.90
N HIS A 169 -5.42 -3.32 -21.07
CA HIS A 169 -5.66 -2.74 -22.40
C HIS A 169 -4.35 -2.46 -23.14
N ALA A 170 -3.37 -1.82 -22.49
CA ALA A 170 -2.09 -1.48 -23.12
C ALA A 170 -1.26 -2.72 -23.47
N ALA A 171 -1.27 -3.74 -22.61
CA ALA A 171 -0.57 -5.00 -22.84
C ALA A 171 -1.13 -5.74 -24.05
N LEU A 172 -2.47 -5.86 -24.17
CA LEU A 172 -3.11 -6.51 -25.31
C LEU A 172 -2.90 -5.75 -26.62
N LYS A 173 -2.99 -4.41 -26.61
CA LYS A 173 -2.68 -3.58 -27.78
C LYS A 173 -1.24 -3.74 -28.23
N SER A 174 -0.30 -3.74 -27.28
CA SER A 174 1.13 -3.94 -27.58
C SER A 174 1.42 -5.33 -28.16
N ALA A 175 0.58 -6.32 -27.85
CA ALA A 175 0.62 -7.65 -28.44
C ALA A 175 -0.15 -7.78 -29.78
N GLY A 176 -0.68 -6.68 -30.33
CA GLY A 176 -1.46 -6.68 -31.58
C GLY A 176 -2.86 -7.27 -31.45
N ARG A 177 -3.41 -7.35 -30.22
CA ARG A 177 -4.72 -7.92 -29.91
C ARG A 177 -5.76 -6.85 -29.58
N ASP A 178 -5.92 -5.85 -30.46
CA ASP A 178 -6.97 -4.83 -30.35
C ASP A 178 -8.40 -5.41 -30.30
N ASP A 179 -8.58 -6.61 -30.85
CA ASP A 179 -9.83 -7.37 -30.77
C ASP A 179 -10.16 -7.83 -29.35
N LEU A 180 -9.14 -8.22 -28.56
CA LEU A 180 -9.29 -8.61 -27.16
C LEU A 180 -9.26 -7.40 -26.23
N ALA A 181 -8.42 -6.40 -26.52
CA ALA A 181 -8.35 -5.18 -25.73
C ALA A 181 -9.73 -4.51 -25.62
N ARG A 182 -10.56 -4.54 -26.68
CA ARG A 182 -11.93 -4.00 -26.65
C ARG A 182 -12.93 -4.83 -25.83
N LYS A 183 -12.56 -6.03 -25.41
CA LYS A 183 -13.41 -6.96 -24.64
C LYS A 183 -13.02 -7.00 -23.15
N VAL A 184 -11.96 -6.30 -22.74
CA VAL A 184 -11.60 -6.17 -21.33
C VAL A 184 -12.71 -5.40 -20.61
N ARG A 185 -13.13 -5.87 -19.43
CA ARG A 185 -14.22 -5.29 -18.64
C ARG A 185 -13.81 -5.03 -17.21
N TRP A 186 -14.36 -3.98 -16.62
CA TRP A 186 -14.25 -3.69 -15.19
C TRP A 186 -15.48 -4.27 -14.48
N VAL A 187 -15.40 -5.53 -14.09
CA VAL A 187 -16.54 -6.33 -13.63
C VAL A 187 -17.07 -5.87 -12.28
N SER A 188 -16.20 -5.55 -11.31
CA SER A 188 -16.63 -5.04 -10.00
C SER A 188 -17.42 -3.71 -10.12
N GLU A 189 -17.01 -2.82 -11.03
CA GLU A 189 -17.71 -1.54 -11.30
C GLU A 189 -18.99 -1.73 -12.13
N GLU A 190 -18.98 -2.59 -13.14
CA GLU A 190 -20.11 -2.77 -14.07
C GLU A 190 -21.21 -3.69 -13.51
N ASP A 191 -20.82 -4.80 -12.88
CA ASP A 191 -21.71 -5.90 -12.48
C ASP A 191 -21.77 -6.07 -10.95
N GLY A 192 -20.87 -5.43 -10.18
CA GLY A 192 -20.73 -5.54 -8.72
C GLY A 192 -19.77 -6.65 -8.26
N ASP A 193 -19.48 -6.69 -6.96
CA ASP A 193 -18.44 -7.56 -6.36
C ASP A 193 -18.81 -9.07 -6.30
N GLY A 194 -19.97 -9.45 -6.83
CA GLY A 194 -20.49 -10.83 -6.77
C GLY A 194 -19.70 -11.83 -7.60
N ALA A 195 -18.90 -11.37 -8.57
CA ALA A 195 -18.16 -12.22 -9.50
C ALA A 195 -16.91 -12.88 -8.89
N GLY A 196 -16.36 -12.33 -7.80
CA GLY A 196 -15.14 -12.83 -7.14
C GLY A 196 -13.83 -12.48 -7.87
N TYR A 197 -13.87 -11.45 -8.71
CA TYR A 197 -12.74 -10.81 -9.38
C TYR A 197 -13.18 -9.42 -9.89
N ASP A 198 -12.22 -8.51 -10.07
CA ASP A 198 -12.49 -7.12 -10.47
C ASP A 198 -12.45 -6.91 -11.99
N ILE A 199 -11.54 -7.59 -12.68
CA ILE A 199 -11.27 -7.36 -14.11
C ILE A 199 -11.35 -8.67 -14.89
N ALA A 200 -12.14 -8.69 -15.95
CA ALA A 200 -12.12 -9.74 -16.97
C ALA A 200 -11.23 -9.29 -18.14
N SER A 201 -10.16 -10.03 -18.38
CA SER A 201 -9.15 -9.75 -19.41
C SER A 201 -8.81 -11.04 -20.19
N PHE A 202 -7.76 -10.99 -21.00
CA PHE A 202 -7.29 -12.08 -21.83
C PHE A 202 -5.76 -12.12 -21.88
N ALA A 203 -5.19 -13.31 -21.97
CA ALA A 203 -3.81 -13.48 -22.39
C ALA A 203 -3.67 -13.19 -23.90
N PRO A 204 -2.46 -12.90 -24.42
CA PRO A 204 -2.25 -12.66 -25.85
C PRO A 204 -2.68 -13.83 -26.76
N ASP A 205 -2.68 -15.05 -26.23
CA ASP A 205 -3.16 -16.26 -26.93
C ASP A 205 -4.70 -16.40 -26.94
N GLY A 206 -5.42 -15.50 -26.25
CA GLY A 206 -6.88 -15.48 -26.17
C GLY A 206 -7.47 -16.24 -24.99
N ARG A 207 -6.66 -16.87 -24.14
CA ARG A 207 -7.19 -17.47 -22.90
C ARG A 207 -7.77 -16.40 -21.97
N PRO A 208 -8.93 -16.63 -21.34
CA PRO A 208 -9.47 -15.72 -20.34
C PRO A 208 -8.50 -15.51 -19.17
N ARG A 209 -8.50 -14.29 -18.63
CA ARG A 209 -7.83 -13.92 -17.37
C ARG A 209 -8.87 -13.25 -16.47
N LEU A 210 -9.01 -13.75 -15.25
CA LEU A 210 -9.87 -13.17 -14.22
C LEU A 210 -8.95 -12.59 -13.15
N ILE A 211 -9.01 -11.28 -12.93
CA ILE A 211 -8.01 -10.58 -12.13
C ILE A 211 -8.68 -9.96 -10.90
N GLU A 212 -8.23 -10.37 -9.73
CA GLU A 212 -8.55 -9.76 -8.44
C GLU A 212 -7.44 -8.76 -8.06
N VAL A 213 -7.78 -7.49 -7.90
CA VAL A 213 -6.82 -6.40 -7.66
C VAL A 213 -6.77 -6.08 -6.17
N LYS A 214 -5.58 -6.18 -5.57
CA LYS A 214 -5.34 -5.69 -4.20
C LYS A 214 -4.32 -4.57 -4.23
N THR A 215 -4.67 -3.43 -3.67
CA THR A 215 -3.87 -2.20 -3.76
C THR A 215 -3.47 -1.69 -2.38
N THR A 216 -2.20 -1.29 -2.24
CA THR A 216 -1.69 -0.66 -1.02
C THR A 216 -0.65 0.42 -1.34
N ASN A 217 -0.57 1.45 -0.49
CA ASN A 217 0.58 2.38 -0.51
C ASN A 217 1.78 1.81 0.25
N GLY A 218 1.60 0.71 0.96
CA GLY A 218 2.65 0.03 1.69
C GLY A 218 3.64 -0.73 0.81
N TRP A 219 4.44 -1.51 1.49
CA TRP A 219 5.45 -2.40 0.92
C TRP A 219 4.83 -3.72 0.39
N GLU A 220 5.65 -4.49 -0.31
CA GLU A 220 5.23 -5.69 -1.05
C GLU A 220 4.64 -6.83 -0.21
N ARG A 221 4.82 -6.81 1.12
CA ARG A 221 4.23 -7.79 2.06
C ARG A 221 3.19 -7.18 3.01
N THR A 222 2.67 -5.99 2.70
CA THR A 222 1.58 -5.41 3.50
C THR A 222 0.39 -6.37 3.51
N PRO A 223 -0.16 -6.74 4.69
CA PRO A 223 -1.35 -7.61 4.77
C PRO A 223 -2.54 -7.05 3.99
N PHE A 224 -3.45 -7.92 3.58
CA PHE A 224 -4.64 -7.57 2.82
C PHE A 224 -5.75 -8.55 3.11
N HIS A 225 -6.99 -8.15 2.87
CA HIS A 225 -8.14 -9.04 2.94
C HIS A 225 -8.37 -9.73 1.60
N ILE A 226 -8.87 -10.95 1.68
CA ILE A 226 -9.40 -11.70 0.55
C ILE A 226 -10.73 -12.30 1.01
N SER A 227 -11.79 -12.09 0.22
CA SER A 227 -13.12 -12.54 0.61
C SER A 227 -13.29 -14.06 0.41
N ARG A 228 -14.31 -14.64 1.05
CA ARG A 228 -14.68 -16.03 0.83
C ARG A 228 -15.07 -16.29 -0.64
N ASN A 229 -15.70 -15.31 -1.29
CA ASN A 229 -16.12 -15.43 -2.68
C ASN A 229 -14.91 -15.44 -3.62
N GLU A 230 -13.97 -14.51 -3.43
CA GLU A 230 -12.68 -14.48 -4.15
C GLU A 230 -11.93 -15.81 -4.01
N LEU A 231 -11.80 -16.34 -2.79
CA LEU A 231 -11.16 -17.64 -2.57
C LEU A 231 -11.87 -18.79 -3.28
N ALA A 232 -13.21 -18.81 -3.25
CA ALA A 232 -13.99 -19.85 -3.92
C ALA A 232 -13.82 -19.81 -5.44
N VAL A 233 -13.86 -18.62 -6.04
CA VAL A 233 -13.69 -18.44 -7.49
C VAL A 233 -12.25 -18.71 -7.92
N ALA A 234 -11.26 -18.29 -7.13
CA ALA A 234 -9.85 -18.63 -7.35
C ALA A 234 -9.62 -20.14 -7.40
N GLU A 235 -10.29 -20.90 -6.51
CA GLU A 235 -10.21 -22.35 -6.45
C GLU A 235 -10.98 -23.05 -7.59
N GLU A 236 -12.11 -22.51 -8.01
CA GLU A 236 -12.90 -23.04 -9.13
C GLU A 236 -12.21 -22.78 -10.49
N ARG A 237 -11.58 -21.61 -10.65
CA ARG A 237 -11.05 -21.11 -11.93
C ARG A 237 -9.53 -20.96 -11.92
N ARG A 238 -8.82 -21.91 -11.32
CA ARG A 238 -7.35 -21.86 -11.10
C ARG A 238 -6.50 -21.52 -12.31
N SER A 239 -6.91 -21.91 -13.53
CA SER A 239 -6.14 -21.65 -14.75
C SER A 239 -6.32 -20.25 -15.33
N GLU A 240 -7.32 -19.51 -14.86
CA GLU A 240 -7.72 -18.21 -15.39
C GLU A 240 -7.62 -17.11 -14.34
N TRP A 241 -7.85 -17.44 -13.06
CA TRP A 241 -7.86 -16.49 -11.96
C TRP A 241 -6.46 -16.16 -11.46
N SER A 242 -6.17 -14.88 -11.23
CA SER A 242 -4.96 -14.42 -10.55
C SER A 242 -5.22 -13.23 -9.62
N LEU A 243 -4.44 -13.15 -8.55
CA LEU A 243 -4.37 -11.99 -7.68
C LEU A 243 -3.32 -11.03 -8.24
N PHE A 244 -3.69 -9.80 -8.57
CA PHE A 244 -2.79 -8.74 -9.00
C PHE A 244 -2.53 -7.78 -7.84
N ARG A 245 -1.34 -7.86 -7.24
CA ARG A 245 -0.99 -7.04 -6.07
C ARG A 245 -0.23 -5.79 -6.48
N LEU A 246 -0.90 -4.64 -6.40
CA LEU A 246 -0.30 -3.31 -6.50
C LEU A 246 0.22 -2.83 -5.15
N TRP A 247 1.47 -2.36 -5.11
CA TRP A 247 2.11 -1.81 -3.91
C TRP A 247 2.94 -0.58 -4.25
N ASN A 248 3.29 0.22 -3.23
CA ASN A 248 3.93 1.54 -3.39
C ASN A 248 3.16 2.43 -4.38
N PHE A 249 1.81 2.31 -4.37
CA PHE A 249 0.93 2.87 -5.40
C PHE A 249 1.04 4.39 -5.51
N ALA A 250 1.22 5.08 -4.39
CA ALA A 250 1.28 6.53 -4.38
C ALA A 250 2.53 7.17 -4.99
N ARG A 251 3.66 6.46 -5.01
CA ARG A 251 4.94 6.97 -5.52
C ARG A 251 5.33 6.34 -6.85
N GLU A 252 5.53 5.04 -6.81
CA GLU A 252 6.02 4.25 -7.94
C GLU A 252 5.31 2.90 -7.88
N PRO A 253 4.11 2.79 -8.48
CA PRO A 253 3.34 1.55 -8.49
C PRO A 253 4.19 0.39 -9.01
N LYS A 254 4.28 -0.64 -8.18
CA LYS A 254 4.92 -1.91 -8.51
C LYS A 254 3.90 -3.02 -8.35
N ALA A 255 4.10 -4.11 -9.10
CA ALA A 255 3.17 -5.22 -9.08
C ALA A 255 3.86 -6.58 -9.00
N PHE A 256 3.12 -7.55 -8.52
CA PHE A 256 3.35 -8.98 -8.74
C PHE A 256 2.00 -9.70 -8.84
N GLU A 257 1.99 -10.87 -9.45
CA GLU A 257 0.81 -11.73 -9.55
C GLU A 257 0.97 -13.00 -8.72
N LEU A 258 -0.13 -13.47 -8.12
CA LEU A 258 -0.21 -14.81 -7.50
C LEU A 258 -1.26 -15.63 -8.25
N HIS A 259 -0.92 -16.88 -8.55
CA HIS A 259 -1.84 -17.83 -9.16
C HIS A 259 -2.25 -18.88 -8.11
N PRO A 260 -3.49 -19.40 -8.16
CA PRO A 260 -3.92 -20.47 -7.27
C PRO A 260 -3.06 -21.75 -7.41
N PRO A 261 -2.91 -22.55 -6.34
CA PRO A 261 -3.51 -22.39 -5.01
C PRO A 261 -2.82 -21.29 -4.19
N LEU A 262 -3.60 -20.39 -3.60
CA LEU A 262 -3.05 -19.21 -2.91
C LEU A 262 -2.29 -19.57 -1.62
N GLU A 263 -2.63 -20.68 -0.98
CA GLU A 263 -1.97 -21.19 0.22
C GLU A 263 -0.50 -21.57 -0.03
N ALA A 264 -0.10 -21.75 -1.29
CA ALA A 264 1.30 -21.91 -1.66
C ALA A 264 2.10 -20.59 -1.53
N HIS A 265 1.42 -19.45 -1.47
CA HIS A 265 2.00 -18.12 -1.53
C HIS A 265 1.70 -17.26 -0.29
N VAL A 266 0.59 -17.47 0.39
CA VAL A 266 0.15 -16.66 1.54
C VAL A 266 -0.41 -17.53 2.67
N SER A 267 -0.36 -17.01 3.89
CA SER A 267 -1.03 -17.61 5.05
C SER A 267 -2.41 -16.97 5.23
N LEU A 268 -3.47 -17.76 5.15
CA LEU A 268 -4.85 -17.30 5.35
C LEU A 268 -5.21 -17.36 6.84
N THR A 269 -5.71 -16.25 7.39
CA THR A 269 -6.22 -16.17 8.77
C THR A 269 -7.67 -15.71 8.73
N ALA A 270 -8.57 -16.45 9.36
CA ALA A 270 -9.98 -16.06 9.44
C ALA A 270 -10.14 -14.78 10.29
N THR A 271 -10.71 -13.73 9.71
CA THR A 271 -10.91 -12.43 10.38
C THR A 271 -12.38 -12.14 10.70
N ALA A 272 -13.32 -12.72 9.95
CA ALA A 272 -14.77 -12.53 10.13
C ALA A 272 -15.53 -13.86 9.95
N PHE A 273 -16.66 -13.98 10.66
CA PHE A 273 -17.59 -15.11 10.54
C PHE A 273 -19.00 -14.59 10.21
N GLN A 274 -19.69 -15.26 9.28
CA GLN A 274 -21.11 -15.00 9.01
C GLN A 274 -21.97 -15.99 9.80
N ALA A 275 -23.00 -15.48 10.48
CA ALA A 275 -24.01 -16.29 11.14
C ALA A 275 -25.33 -16.24 10.34
N SER A 276 -26.07 -17.36 10.34
CA SER A 276 -27.42 -17.45 9.79
C SER A 276 -28.33 -18.22 10.75
N PHE A 277 -29.62 -17.87 10.78
CA PHE A 277 -30.62 -18.64 11.51
C PHE A 277 -30.80 -20.01 10.86
N ARG A 278 -30.99 -21.04 11.68
CA ARG A 278 -31.28 -22.41 11.26
C ARG A 278 -32.78 -22.64 11.19
#